data_AF-A0A1B7UPB6-F1
#
_entry.id   AF-A0A1B7UPB6-F1
#
_cell.length_a   1.000
_cell.length_b   1.000
_cell.length_c   1.000
_cell.angle_alpha   90.00
_cell.angle_beta   90.00
_cell.angle_gamma   90.00
#
_symmetry.space_group_name_H-M   'P 1'
#
loop_
_entity.id
_entity.type
_entity.pdbx_description
1 polymer ?
#
loop_
_entity_poly.entity_id
_entity_poly.type
_entity_poly.pdbx_seq_one_letter_code
_entity_poly.pdbx_strand_id
1 'polypeptide(L)'
;MKFIVMLLSILIFPALAADEVLQRLMSITDKQTFLQYKENVDWIEQSPKVTYISQDNRDVFGNGSFTTVTGYDCDRDGKVDDPPKCAILFELLQKHYQKH
;
A
#
# COMPACT_ATOMS: atom_id res chain seq x y z
N MET A 1 -10.88 37.72 -28.57
CA MET A 1 -10.93 36.29 -28.98
C MET A 1 -10.52 35.47 -27.77
N LYS A 2 -11.42 34.61 -27.29
CA LYS A 2 -11.32 33.84 -26.05
C LYS A 2 -10.55 32.54 -26.31
N PHE A 3 -9.28 32.51 -25.93
CA PHE A 3 -8.37 31.35 -25.93
C PHE A 3 -7.39 31.71 -24.79
N ILE A 4 -7.15 30.98 -23.70
CA ILE A 4 -7.26 29.57 -23.35
C ILE A 4 -7.52 29.54 -21.82
N VAL A 5 -8.72 29.17 -21.38
CA VAL A 5 -8.99 28.79 -19.98
C VAL A 5 -9.27 27.30 -19.98
N MET A 6 -8.22 26.49 -20.05
CA MET A 6 -8.37 25.02 -19.96
C MET A 6 -7.03 24.38 -19.59
N LEU A 7 -6.54 24.62 -18.36
CA LEU A 7 -5.43 23.84 -17.81
C LEU A 7 -5.43 23.88 -16.27
N LEU A 8 -6.55 23.51 -15.65
CA LEU A 8 -6.64 23.41 -14.18
C LEU A 8 -7.64 22.33 -13.74
N SER A 9 -7.52 21.11 -14.26
CA SER A 9 -8.49 20.04 -13.95
C SER A 9 -7.91 18.64 -13.73
N ILE A 10 -6.60 18.45 -13.50
CA ILE A 10 -6.01 17.10 -13.34
C ILE A 10 -5.21 16.93 -12.03
N LEU A 11 -5.70 17.43 -10.88
CA LEU A 11 -5.04 17.16 -9.59
C LEU A 11 -5.97 16.67 -8.46
N ILE A 12 -7.24 16.36 -8.73
CA ILE A 12 -8.21 16.02 -7.66
C ILE A 12 -8.27 14.51 -7.34
N PHE A 13 -7.57 13.64 -8.09
CA PHE A 13 -7.78 12.19 -7.98
C PHE A 13 -7.07 11.42 -6.84
N PRO A 14 -6.07 11.91 -6.07
CA PRO A 14 -5.41 11.03 -5.08
C PRO A 14 -6.22 10.82 -3.79
N ALA A 15 -7.18 11.71 -3.47
CA ALA A 15 -7.89 11.65 -2.18
C ALA A 15 -8.88 10.48 -2.10
N LEU A 16 -9.57 10.15 -3.20
CA LEU A 16 -10.58 9.08 -3.23
C LEU A 16 -9.96 7.68 -3.06
N ALA A 17 -8.80 7.42 -3.67
CA ALA A 17 -8.13 6.13 -3.55
C ALA A 17 -7.58 5.90 -2.12
N ALA A 18 -7.09 6.96 -1.47
CA ALA A 18 -6.63 6.88 -0.09
C ALA A 18 -7.78 6.59 0.89
N ASP A 19 -8.98 7.12 0.65
CA ASP A 19 -10.15 6.88 1.49
C ASP A 19 -10.62 5.43 1.41
N GLU A 20 -10.71 4.84 0.21
CA GLU A 20 -11.10 3.43 0.05
C GLU A 20 -10.12 2.47 0.76
N VAL A 21 -8.81 2.72 0.62
CA VAL A 21 -7.77 1.93 1.29
C VAL A 21 -7.91 2.04 2.81
N LEU A 22 -8.09 3.27 3.33
CA LEU A 22 -8.22 3.47 4.77
C LEU A 22 -9.48 2.79 5.33
N GLN A 23 -10.61 2.89 4.64
CA GLN A 23 -11.86 2.20 5.02
C GLN A 23 -11.67 0.68 5.06
N ARG A 24 -11.02 0.11 4.05
CA ARG A 24 -10.68 -1.32 4.00
C ARG A 24 -9.82 -1.71 5.20
N LEU A 25 -8.74 -0.99 5.45
CA LEU A 25 -7.84 -1.24 6.57
C LEU A 25 -8.57 -1.14 7.91
N MET A 26 -9.43 -0.14 8.09
CA MET A 26 -10.23 0.03 9.30
C MET A 26 -11.19 -1.16 9.54
N SER A 27 -11.71 -1.77 8.47
CA SER A 27 -12.64 -2.91 8.58
C SER A 27 -11.97 -4.24 9.00
N ILE A 28 -10.66 -4.36 8.79
CA ILE A 28 -9.90 -5.60 9.03
C ILE A 28 -8.84 -5.47 10.14
N THR A 29 -8.51 -4.24 10.52
CA THR A 29 -7.52 -3.95 11.56
C THR A 29 -8.23 -3.79 12.89
N ASP A 30 -7.89 -4.66 13.85
CA ASP A 30 -8.33 -4.48 15.23
C ASP A 30 -7.66 -3.27 15.86
N LYS A 31 -8.47 -2.32 16.35
CA LYS A 31 -7.99 -1.06 16.94
C LYS A 31 -7.06 -1.29 18.13
N GLN A 32 -7.44 -2.20 19.04
CA GLN A 32 -6.68 -2.41 20.28
C GLN A 32 -5.30 -2.98 19.99
N THR A 33 -5.22 -3.93 19.07
CA THR A 33 -3.97 -4.53 18.58
C THR A 33 -3.14 -3.49 17.85
N PHE A 34 -3.75 -2.70 16.96
CA PHE A 34 -3.01 -1.69 16.19
C PHE A 34 -2.33 -0.64 17.07
N LEU A 35 -3.03 -0.16 18.10
CA LEU A 35 -2.49 0.86 19.01
C LEU A 35 -1.32 0.37 19.88
N GLN A 36 -1.00 -0.93 19.86
CA GLN A 36 0.20 -1.46 20.52
C GLN A 36 1.48 -1.26 19.69
N TYR A 37 1.36 -1.06 18.37
CA TYR A 37 2.50 -0.74 17.52
C TYR A 37 2.98 0.68 17.81
N LYS A 38 4.27 0.81 18.13
CA LYS A 38 4.90 2.11 18.43
C LYS A 38 5.45 2.75 17.17
N GLU A 39 6.06 1.94 16.33
CA GLU A 39 6.71 2.36 15.10
C GLU A 39 6.04 1.69 13.90
N ASN A 40 6.11 2.34 12.74
CA ASN A 40 5.57 1.79 11.49
C ASN A 40 6.24 0.46 11.10
N VAL A 41 7.53 0.28 11.42
CA VAL A 41 8.28 -0.94 11.10
C VAL A 41 7.66 -2.16 11.77
N ASP A 42 7.26 -2.05 13.03
CA ASP A 42 6.64 -3.16 13.77
C ASP A 42 5.32 -3.58 13.11
N TRP A 43 4.52 -2.61 12.68
CA TRP A 43 3.26 -2.87 11.99
C TRP A 43 3.47 -3.46 10.59
N ILE A 44 4.44 -2.95 9.84
CA ILE A 44 4.80 -3.44 8.50
C ILE A 44 5.27 -4.89 8.59
N GLU A 45 6.11 -5.24 9.55
CA GLU A 45 6.61 -6.60 9.71
C GLU A 45 5.51 -7.63 9.99
N GLN A 46 4.39 -7.20 10.59
CA GLN A 46 3.21 -8.02 10.86
C GLN A 46 2.19 -8.01 9.71
N SER A 47 2.43 -7.24 8.64
CA SER A 47 1.58 -7.27 7.45
C SER A 47 1.80 -8.56 6.63
N PRO A 48 0.79 -9.01 5.86
CA PRO A 48 0.92 -10.13 4.95
C PRO A 48 2.09 -9.93 4.00
N LYS A 49 2.76 -11.04 3.70
CA LYS A 49 3.77 -11.07 2.66
C LYS A 49 3.16 -11.61 1.39
N VAL A 50 3.39 -10.91 0.29
CA VAL A 50 2.98 -11.35 -1.03
C VAL A 50 4.22 -11.55 -1.89
N THR A 51 4.14 -12.54 -2.77
CA THR A 51 5.24 -12.91 -3.67
C THR A 51 4.74 -12.87 -5.10
N TYR A 52 5.48 -12.20 -5.98
CA TYR A 52 5.19 -12.20 -7.41
C TYR A 52 6.42 -12.63 -8.21
N ILE A 53 6.18 -13.12 -9.42
CA ILE A 53 7.23 -13.46 -10.39
C ILE A 53 7.63 -12.17 -11.09
N SER A 54 8.84 -11.68 -10.80
CA SER A 54 9.42 -10.50 -11.44
C SER A 54 10.01 -10.80 -12.82
N GLN A 55 10.48 -12.04 -13.03
CA GLN A 55 11.03 -12.47 -14.30
C GLN A 55 10.80 -13.97 -14.50
N ASP A 56 10.34 -14.32 -15.71
CA ASP A 56 10.27 -15.69 -16.18
C ASP A 56 11.50 -15.98 -17.06
N ASN A 57 12.42 -16.79 -16.55
CA ASN A 57 13.68 -17.12 -17.22
C ASN A 57 13.72 -18.59 -17.68
N ARG A 58 12.55 -19.23 -17.79
CA ARG A 58 12.45 -20.64 -18.21
C ARG A 58 13.12 -20.88 -19.56
N ASP A 59 12.92 -19.96 -20.51
CA ASP A 59 13.47 -20.05 -21.87
C ASP A 59 14.94 -19.63 -21.98
N VAL A 60 15.44 -18.86 -21.01
CA VAL A 60 16.80 -18.27 -21.04
C VAL A 60 17.85 -19.26 -20.53
N PHE A 61 17.57 -19.95 -19.42
CA PHE A 61 18.53 -20.85 -18.79
C PHE A 61 18.23 -22.34 -19.06
N GLY A 62 17.12 -22.66 -19.72
CA GLY A 62 16.71 -24.04 -20.04
C GLY A 62 16.43 -24.93 -18.82
N ASN A 63 16.54 -24.39 -17.61
CA ASN A 63 16.40 -25.09 -16.33
C ASN A 63 15.07 -24.77 -15.61
N GLY A 64 14.22 -23.95 -16.22
CA GLY A 64 12.91 -23.62 -15.66
C GLY A 64 12.91 -22.57 -14.52
N SER A 65 13.93 -21.71 -14.42
CA SER A 65 14.03 -20.75 -13.29
C SER A 65 13.07 -19.54 -13.39
N PHE A 66 12.59 -19.08 -12.23
CA PHE A 66 11.85 -17.83 -12.05
C PHE A 66 12.59 -16.92 -11.07
N THR A 67 12.56 -15.60 -11.31
CA THR A 67 12.95 -14.62 -10.30
C THR A 67 11.70 -14.13 -9.58
N THR A 68 11.61 -14.36 -8.28
CA THR A 68 10.50 -13.90 -7.45
C THR A 68 10.92 -12.72 -6.56
N VAL A 69 9.96 -11.86 -6.27
CA VAL A 69 10.08 -10.78 -5.28
C VAL A 69 9.03 -11.01 -4.23
N THR A 70 9.45 -11.05 -2.97
CA THR A 70 8.58 -11.10 -1.81
C THR A 70 8.64 -9.76 -1.09
N GLY A 71 7.49 -9.19 -0.78
CA GLY A 71 7.40 -7.93 -0.04
C GLY A 71 6.14 -7.89 0.82
N TYR A 72 5.97 -6.76 1.50
CA TYR A 72 4.84 -6.51 2.40
C TYR A 72 3.64 -5.97 1.62
N ASP A 73 2.44 -6.38 2.03
CA ASP A 73 1.15 -5.92 1.52
C ASP A 73 0.43 -5.23 2.68
N CYS A 74 0.77 -3.96 2.90
CA CYS A 74 0.29 -3.20 4.06
C CYS A 74 -1.09 -2.60 3.82
N ASP A 75 -1.50 -2.44 2.56
CA ASP A 75 -2.84 -1.96 2.18
C ASP A 75 -3.86 -3.09 1.91
N ARG A 76 -3.40 -4.34 1.88
CA ARG A 76 -4.19 -5.57 1.72
C ARG A 76 -4.85 -5.66 0.35
N ASP A 77 -4.18 -5.18 -0.69
CA ASP A 77 -4.62 -5.27 -2.09
C ASP A 77 -4.01 -6.46 -2.86
N GLY A 78 -3.12 -7.23 -2.21
CA GLY A 78 -2.44 -8.38 -2.78
C GLY A 78 -1.18 -8.04 -3.58
N LYS A 79 -0.69 -6.80 -3.52
CA LYS A 79 0.54 -6.35 -4.20
C LYS A 79 1.62 -5.98 -3.19
N VAL A 80 2.87 -6.03 -3.66
CA VAL A 80 3.99 -5.56 -2.86
C VAL A 80 3.91 -4.04 -2.79
N ASP A 81 3.93 -3.53 -1.57
CA ASP A 81 3.95 -2.11 -1.27
C ASP A 81 5.35 -1.58 -0.99
N ASP A 82 5.58 -0.36 -1.43
CA ASP A 82 6.82 0.35 -1.11
C ASP A 82 6.81 0.81 0.36
N PRO A 83 7.95 0.79 1.07
CA PRO A 83 8.01 1.19 2.48
C PRO A 83 7.42 2.57 2.80
N PRO A 84 7.58 3.62 1.96
CA PRO A 84 6.95 4.92 2.21
C PRO A 84 5.41 4.87 2.19
N LYS A 85 4.81 4.06 1.31
CA LYS A 85 3.35 3.89 1.26
C LYS A 85 2.85 3.33 2.58
N CYS A 86 3.51 2.30 3.09
CA CYS A 86 3.14 1.70 4.37
C CYS A 86 3.30 2.66 5.56
N ALA A 87 4.36 3.46 5.58
CA ALA A 87 4.53 4.48 6.61
C ALA A 87 3.36 5.48 6.64
N ILE A 88 2.90 5.93 5.47
CA ILE A 88 1.76 6.85 5.36
C ILE A 88 0.47 6.18 5.87
N LEU A 89 0.22 4.93 5.49
CA LEU A 89 -0.97 4.19 5.95
C LEU A 89 -0.99 3.98 7.45
N PHE A 90 0.17 3.69 8.05
CA PHE A 90 0.33 3.61 9.50
C PHE A 90 -0.07 4.93 10.17
N GLU A 91 0.45 6.06 9.69
CA GLU A 91 0.09 7.38 10.24
C GLU A 91 -1.41 7.69 10.11
N LEU A 92 -2.02 7.35 8.97
CA LEU A 92 -3.44 7.59 8.74
C LEU A 92 -4.32 6.77 9.69
N LEU A 93 -4.01 5.48 9.87
CA LEU A 93 -4.70 4.62 10.83
C LEU A 93 -4.50 5.11 12.26
N GLN A 94 -3.28 5.52 12.62
CA GLN A 94 -2.98 6.05 13.96
C GLN A 94 -3.78 7.33 14.23
N LYS A 95 -3.80 8.28 13.30
CA LYS A 95 -4.61 9.50 13.40
C LYS A 95 -6.10 9.17 13.53
N HIS A 96 -6.59 8.16 12.81
CA HIS A 96 -7.99 7.73 12.90
C HIS A 96 -8.32 7.16 14.30
N TYR A 97 -7.56 6.16 14.77
CA TYR A 97 -7.82 5.45 16.04
C TYR A 97 -7.46 6.25 17.31
N GLN A 98 -6.70 7.34 17.20
CA GLN A 98 -6.49 8.27 18.31
C GLN A 98 -7.60 9.32 18.42
N LYS A 99 -8.27 9.66 17.32
CA LYS A 99 -9.35 10.66 17.28
C LYS A 99 -10.72 10.10 17.67
N HIS A 100 -10.92 8.80 17.47
CA HIS A 100 -12.12 8.02 17.76
C HIS A 100 -11.74 6.82 18.62
#